data_AF-A0A3G6TMN9-F1
#
_entry.id   AF-A0A3G6TMN9-F1
#
_cell.length_a   1.000
_cell.length_b   1.000
_cell.length_c   1.000
_cell.angle_alpha   90.00
_cell.angle_beta   90.00
_cell.angle_gamma   90.00
#
_symmetry.space_group_name_H-M   'P 1'
#
loop_
_entity.id
_entity.type
_entity.pdbx_description
1 polymer ?
#
loop_
_entity_poly.entity_id
_entity_poly.type
_entity_poly.pdbx_seq_one_letter_code
_entity_poly.pdbx_strand_id
1 'polypeptide(L)'
;MDTKKNVLEKMSDRELEQYIQPNSKFVPQAIQYAYEILQSRGRTFTNEEQDRIHSLISNVEFNDTIIHPNHTKASNLIYLSGAIGIAGLIWTSEQLNSGLAIFISVAVIAFVFGTGYMIGKGNTVAKYLFLFLFAIGILGIPIIIAHLSTDPILAIINVLQLILQTWGAVLLLKIPKNKKI
;
A
#
# COMPACT_ATOMS: atom_id res chain seq x y z
N MET A 1 -13.50 5.91 -8.19
CA MET A 1 -13.64 7.05 -9.11
C MET A 1 -13.28 8.31 -8.34
N ASP A 2 -12.31 9.08 -8.82
CA ASP A 2 -11.91 10.32 -8.17
C ASP A 2 -13.03 11.37 -8.35
N THR A 3 -13.60 11.83 -7.25
CA THR A 3 -14.72 12.78 -7.22
C THR A 3 -14.45 14.05 -8.03
N LYS A 4 -13.18 14.43 -8.21
CA LYS A 4 -12.79 15.63 -8.96
C LYS A 4 -12.94 15.44 -10.48
N LYS A 5 -12.71 14.24 -11.01
CA LYS A 5 -12.84 13.94 -12.44
C LYS A 5 -14.31 13.98 -12.89
N ASN A 6 -15.23 13.46 -12.08
CA ASN A 6 -16.67 13.48 -12.35
C ASN A 6 -17.28 14.89 -12.43
N VAL A 7 -16.67 15.88 -11.77
CA VAL A 7 -17.12 17.29 -11.87
C VAL A 7 -16.64 17.89 -13.18
N LEU A 8 -15.37 17.66 -13.55
CA LEU A 8 -14.79 18.15 -14.81
C LEU A 8 -15.46 17.51 -16.04
N GLU A 9 -15.86 16.23 -15.96
CA GLU A 9 -16.58 15.54 -17.03
C GLU A 9 -17.95 16.16 -17.37
N LYS A 10 -18.53 16.96 -16.45
CA LYS A 10 -19.78 17.68 -16.69
C LYS A 10 -19.57 19.08 -17.27
N MET A 11 -18.34 19.58 -17.29
CA MET A 11 -18.01 20.91 -17.82
C MET A 11 -17.99 20.88 -19.35
N SER A 12 -18.27 22.02 -19.97
CA SER A 12 -18.18 22.19 -21.42
C SER A 12 -16.73 22.23 -21.91
N ASP A 13 -16.51 21.95 -23.19
CA ASP A 13 -15.16 21.98 -23.77
C ASP A 13 -14.49 23.33 -23.58
N ARG A 14 -15.27 24.42 -23.73
CA ARG A 14 -14.81 25.80 -23.52
C ARG A 14 -14.30 26.04 -22.11
N GLU A 15 -14.96 25.46 -21.11
CA GLU A 15 -14.53 25.60 -19.71
C GLU A 15 -13.30 24.73 -19.43
N LEU A 16 -13.23 23.53 -20.01
CA LEU A 16 -12.06 22.65 -19.90
C LEU A 16 -10.82 23.25 -20.57
N GLU A 17 -10.96 24.05 -21.63
CA GLU A 17 -9.84 24.75 -22.25
C GLU A 17 -9.10 25.67 -21.27
N GLN A 18 -9.82 26.27 -20.31
CA GLN A 18 -9.23 27.19 -19.34
C GLN A 18 -8.21 26.50 -18.43
N TYR A 19 -8.34 25.19 -18.24
CA TYR A 19 -7.43 24.39 -17.41
C TYR A 19 -6.08 24.17 -18.08
N ILE A 20 -6.04 24.11 -19.41
CA ILE A 20 -4.84 23.79 -20.20
C ILE A 20 -4.16 25.02 -20.82
N GLN A 21 -4.57 26.24 -20.41
CA GLN A 21 -3.96 27.48 -20.87
C GLN A 21 -2.51 27.62 -20.38
N PRO A 22 -1.63 28.30 -21.12
CA PRO A 22 -0.23 28.50 -20.74
C PRO A 22 -0.02 29.15 -19.36
N ASN A 23 -0.98 29.98 -18.93
CA ASN A 23 -0.99 30.72 -17.67
C ASN A 23 -1.99 30.12 -16.65
N SER A 24 -2.35 28.85 -16.83
CA SER A 24 -3.30 28.16 -15.96
C SER A 24 -2.85 28.23 -14.49
N LYS A 25 -3.75 28.68 -13.63
CA LYS A 25 -3.57 28.70 -12.16
C LYS A 25 -4.13 27.44 -11.49
N PHE A 26 -4.61 26.49 -12.29
CA PHE A 26 -5.24 25.28 -11.80
C PHE A 26 -4.19 24.27 -11.34
N VAL A 27 -4.57 23.40 -10.40
CA VAL A 27 -3.68 22.35 -9.90
C VAL A 27 -3.37 21.34 -11.02
N PRO A 28 -2.14 20.80 -11.12
CA PRO A 28 -1.76 19.98 -12.27
C PRO A 28 -2.63 18.73 -12.48
N GLN A 29 -3.17 18.15 -11.38
CA GLN A 29 -4.13 17.05 -11.46
C GLN A 29 -5.41 17.43 -12.24
N ALA A 30 -5.92 18.65 -12.06
CA ALA A 30 -7.10 19.14 -12.77
C ALA A 30 -6.77 19.44 -14.24
N ILE A 31 -5.55 19.92 -14.51
CA ILE A 31 -5.04 20.14 -15.87
C ILE A 31 -4.98 18.81 -16.65
N GLN A 32 -4.46 17.74 -16.03
CA GLN A 32 -4.43 16.41 -16.64
C GLN A 32 -5.85 15.90 -16.95
N TYR A 33 -6.77 15.97 -15.98
CA TYR A 33 -8.14 15.49 -16.22
C TYR A 33 -8.84 16.27 -17.32
N ALA A 34 -8.67 17.60 -17.37
CA ALA A 34 -9.21 18.40 -18.45
C ALA A 34 -8.61 18.02 -19.81
N TYR A 35 -7.29 17.78 -19.87
CA TYR A 35 -6.60 17.32 -21.08
C TYR A 35 -7.14 15.97 -21.58
N GLU A 36 -7.26 14.97 -20.70
CA GLU A 36 -7.82 13.65 -21.04
C GLU A 36 -9.27 13.72 -21.52
N ILE A 37 -10.12 14.51 -20.85
CA ILE A 37 -11.53 14.65 -21.20
C ILE A 37 -11.65 15.30 -22.59
N LEU A 38 -10.88 16.35 -22.86
CA LEU A 38 -10.86 17.01 -24.16
C LEU A 38 -10.40 16.06 -25.28
N GLN A 39 -9.37 15.24 -25.04
CA GLN A 39 -8.96 14.20 -25.99
C GLN A 39 -10.08 13.19 -26.24
N SER A 40 -10.75 12.70 -25.19
CA SER A 40 -11.85 11.75 -25.32
C SER A 40 -13.06 12.31 -26.07
N ARG A 41 -13.23 13.64 -26.07
CA ARG A 41 -14.28 14.36 -26.79
C ARG A 41 -13.88 14.70 -28.23
N GLY A 42 -12.71 14.26 -28.68
CA GLY A 42 -12.26 14.40 -30.06
C GLY A 42 -11.48 15.67 -30.36
N ARG A 43 -11.04 16.41 -29.33
CA ARG A 43 -10.10 17.52 -29.53
C ARG A 43 -8.73 16.98 -29.89
N THR A 44 -8.19 17.45 -31.02
CA THR A 44 -6.80 17.21 -31.41
C THR A 44 -5.89 18.31 -30.85
N PHE A 45 -4.71 17.91 -30.40
CA PHE A 45 -3.68 18.81 -29.90
C PHE A 45 -2.48 18.77 -30.82
N THR A 46 -1.88 19.93 -31.05
CA THR A 46 -0.58 20.03 -31.74
C THR A 46 0.55 19.53 -30.84
N ASN A 47 1.67 19.13 -31.42
CA ASN A 47 2.82 18.65 -30.65
C ASN A 47 3.32 19.72 -29.66
N GLU A 48 3.32 20.99 -30.07
CA GLU A 48 3.71 22.11 -29.22
C GLU A 48 2.75 22.33 -28.04
N GLU A 49 1.45 22.11 -28.25
CA GLU A 49 0.46 22.15 -27.17
C GLU A 49 0.61 20.98 -26.21
N GLN A 50 0.88 19.78 -26.72
CA GLN A 50 1.12 18.60 -25.90
C GLN A 50 2.34 18.78 -25.02
N ASP A 51 3.47 19.23 -25.57
CA ASP A 51 4.71 19.46 -24.83
C ASP A 51 4.52 20.53 -23.74
N ARG A 52 3.79 21.61 -24.07
CA ARG A 52 3.44 22.65 -23.11
C ARG A 52 2.54 22.11 -22.00
N ILE A 53 1.47 21.40 -22.33
CA ILE A 53 0.54 20.85 -21.34
C ILE A 53 1.28 19.84 -20.45
N HIS A 54 2.12 18.98 -21.02
CA HIS A 54 2.96 18.04 -20.29
C HIS A 54 3.93 18.76 -19.34
N SER A 55 4.47 19.94 -19.72
CA SER A 55 5.29 20.76 -18.82
C SER A 55 4.50 21.37 -17.64
N LEU A 56 3.20 21.62 -17.82
CA LEU A 56 2.31 22.07 -16.74
C LEU A 56 1.93 20.91 -15.80
N ILE A 57 1.88 19.68 -16.33
CA ILE A 57 1.55 18.46 -15.59
C ILE A 57 2.78 17.88 -14.87
N SER A 58 4.00 18.03 -15.41
CA SER A 58 5.22 17.33 -14.98
C SER A 58 5.70 17.64 -13.55
N ASN A 59 5.09 18.62 -12.87
CA ASN A 59 5.30 18.87 -11.43
C ASN A 59 4.37 18.03 -10.53
N VAL A 60 3.50 17.20 -11.09
CA VAL A 60 2.71 16.22 -10.36
C VAL A 60 3.00 14.87 -10.96
N GLU A 61 4.03 14.24 -10.38
CA GLU A 61 4.17 12.80 -10.38
C GLU A 61 2.79 12.23 -10.03
N PHE A 62 2.18 11.55 -10.99
CA PHE A 62 0.93 10.88 -10.76
C PHE A 62 1.15 9.94 -9.59
N ASN A 63 0.51 10.22 -8.46
CA ASN A 63 0.24 9.22 -7.46
C ASN A 63 -0.85 8.27 -8.01
N ASP A 64 -0.69 7.78 -9.24
CA ASP A 64 -0.78 6.36 -9.45
C ASP A 64 0.31 5.77 -8.55
N THR A 65 0.05 5.73 -7.25
CA THR A 65 0.64 4.70 -6.41
C THR A 65 0.41 3.46 -7.25
N ILE A 66 1.45 2.86 -7.81
CA ILE A 66 1.32 1.63 -8.56
C ILE A 66 0.76 0.65 -7.54
N ILE A 67 -0.57 0.57 -7.45
CA ILE A 67 -1.27 -0.16 -6.43
C ILE A 67 -0.96 -1.60 -6.79
N HIS A 68 -0.05 -2.19 -6.02
CA HIS A 68 0.44 -3.51 -6.32
C HIS A 68 -0.77 -4.46 -6.36
N PRO A 69 -1.09 -5.15 -7.46
CA PRO A 69 -2.39 -5.82 -7.65
C PRO A 69 -2.70 -6.90 -6.60
N ASN A 70 -1.68 -7.36 -5.88
CA ASN A 70 -1.81 -8.31 -4.78
C ASN A 70 -1.85 -7.67 -3.38
N HIS A 71 -1.95 -6.34 -3.27
CA HIS A 71 -1.87 -5.62 -1.99
C HIS A 71 -2.96 -6.08 -1.00
N THR A 72 -4.20 -6.30 -1.46
CA THR A 72 -5.29 -6.85 -0.63
C THR A 72 -5.00 -8.28 -0.16
N LYS A 73 -4.45 -9.12 -1.03
CA LYS A 73 -4.11 -10.51 -0.68
C LYS A 73 -2.97 -10.56 0.33
N ALA A 74 -1.95 -9.73 0.14
CA ALA A 74 -0.86 -9.58 1.09
C ALA A 74 -1.37 -9.06 2.45
N SER A 75 -2.21 -8.03 2.45
CA SER A 75 -2.86 -7.48 3.66
C SER A 75 -3.63 -8.56 4.43
N ASN A 76 -4.43 -9.38 3.75
CA ASN A 76 -5.18 -10.46 4.38
C ASN A 76 -4.26 -11.49 5.08
N LEU A 77 -3.12 -11.83 4.47
CA LEU A 77 -2.13 -12.72 5.09
C LEU A 77 -1.48 -12.08 6.31
N ILE A 78 -1.20 -10.77 6.25
CA ILE A 78 -0.67 -10.01 7.39
C ILE A 78 -1.67 -9.99 8.53
N TYR A 79 -2.96 -9.75 8.27
CA TYR A 79 -4.00 -9.82 9.31
C TYR A 79 -4.13 -11.21 9.91
N LEU A 80 -4.10 -12.26 9.09
CA LEU A 80 -4.13 -13.63 9.58
C LEU A 80 -2.90 -13.91 10.46
N SER A 81 -1.72 -13.43 10.07
CA SER A 81 -0.51 -13.54 10.89
C SER A 81 -0.64 -12.78 12.23
N GLY A 82 -1.29 -11.61 12.23
CA GLY A 82 -1.57 -10.85 13.45
C GLY A 82 -2.54 -11.58 14.38
N ALA A 83 -3.56 -12.23 13.84
CA ALA A 83 -4.48 -13.07 14.61
C ALA A 83 -3.77 -14.29 15.23
N ILE A 84 -2.86 -14.93 14.49
CA ILE A 84 -2.00 -16.00 15.03
C ILE A 84 -1.08 -15.47 16.13
N GLY A 85 -0.50 -14.28 15.97
CA GLY A 85 0.30 -13.63 17.01
C GLY A 85 -0.49 -13.37 18.30
N ILE A 86 -1.77 -12.98 18.18
CA ILE A 86 -2.69 -12.86 19.32
C ILE A 86 -2.89 -14.22 20.00
N ALA A 87 -3.09 -15.30 19.22
CA ALA A 87 -3.20 -16.64 19.79
C ALA A 87 -1.92 -17.05 20.55
N GLY A 88 -0.74 -16.67 20.05
CA GLY A 88 0.54 -16.83 20.74
C GLY A 88 0.60 -16.08 22.06
N LEU A 89 0.14 -14.82 22.09
CA LEU A 89 0.08 -14.02 23.32
C LEU A 89 -0.89 -14.57 24.36
N ILE A 90 -2.02 -15.15 23.92
CA ILE A 90 -2.96 -15.85 24.82
C ILE A 90 -2.29 -17.09 25.41
N TRP A 91 -1.58 -17.87 24.58
CA TRP A 91 -0.83 -19.05 25.01
C TRP A 91 0.25 -18.70 26.03
N THR A 92 1.00 -17.62 25.79
CA THR A 92 2.08 -17.14 26.68
C THR A 92 1.63 -16.04 27.63
N SER A 93 0.36 -16.03 28.03
CA SER A 93 -0.21 -14.96 28.86
C SER A 93 0.50 -14.78 30.21
N GLU A 94 1.15 -15.82 30.73
CA GLU A 94 2.01 -15.73 31.92
C GLU A 94 3.19 -14.75 31.76
N GLN A 95 3.64 -14.50 30.52
CA GLN A 95 4.68 -13.53 30.20
C GLN A 95 4.17 -12.07 30.26
N LEU A 96 2.85 -11.86 30.33
CA LEU A 96 2.22 -10.54 30.47
C LEU A 96 2.19 -10.09 31.94
N ASN A 97 3.30 -10.27 32.64
CA ASN A 97 3.43 -10.04 34.08
C ASN A 97 3.77 -8.59 34.46
N SER A 98 4.01 -7.71 33.48
CA SER A 98 4.38 -6.32 33.70
C SER A 98 3.64 -5.38 32.75
N GLY A 99 3.40 -4.15 33.21
CA GLY A 99 2.77 -3.12 32.39
C GLY A 99 3.55 -2.83 31.09
N LEU A 100 4.87 -2.95 31.14
CA LEU A 100 5.73 -2.80 29.96
C LEU A 100 5.55 -3.96 28.96
N ALA A 101 5.45 -5.20 29.43
CA ALA A 101 5.19 -6.35 28.55
C ALA A 101 3.83 -6.21 27.85
N ILE A 102 2.79 -5.83 28.60
CA ILE A 102 1.44 -5.59 28.07
C ILE A 102 1.48 -4.47 27.01
N PHE A 103 2.13 -3.35 27.32
CA PHE A 103 2.24 -2.22 26.40
C PHE A 103 2.94 -2.62 25.09
N ILE A 104 4.06 -3.35 25.18
CA ILE A 104 4.78 -3.83 23.99
C ILE A 104 3.89 -4.76 23.17
N SER A 105 3.20 -5.72 23.79
CA SER A 105 2.30 -6.64 23.09
C SER A 105 1.18 -5.89 22.35
N VAL A 106 0.56 -4.91 22.99
CA VAL A 106 -0.47 -4.07 22.35
C VAL A 106 0.10 -3.25 21.20
N ALA A 107 1.28 -2.65 21.38
CA ALA A 107 1.95 -1.87 20.34
C ALA A 107 2.30 -2.74 19.12
N VAL A 108 2.80 -3.96 19.33
CA VAL A 108 3.10 -4.91 18.26
C VAL A 108 1.84 -5.33 17.51
N ILE A 109 0.74 -5.64 18.20
CA ILE A 109 -0.54 -5.95 17.57
C ILE A 109 -1.01 -4.75 16.73
N ALA A 110 -1.06 -3.56 17.32
CA ALA A 110 -1.48 -2.34 16.63
C ALA A 110 -0.61 -2.07 15.40
N PHE A 111 0.69 -2.36 15.49
CA PHE A 111 1.63 -2.23 14.39
C PHE A 111 1.32 -3.22 13.24
N VAL A 112 1.12 -4.50 13.54
CA VAL A 112 0.81 -5.53 12.53
C VAL A 112 -0.50 -5.22 11.82
N PHE A 113 -1.55 -4.88 12.57
CA PHE A 113 -2.85 -4.54 11.98
C PHE A 113 -2.81 -3.18 11.25
N GLY A 114 -2.11 -2.19 11.79
CA GLY A 114 -1.94 -0.87 11.16
C GLY A 114 -1.19 -0.95 9.83
N THR A 115 -0.09 -1.71 9.79
CA THR A 115 0.65 -1.95 8.54
C THR A 115 -0.18 -2.77 7.55
N GLY A 116 -0.88 -3.81 8.02
CA GLY A 116 -1.83 -4.59 7.22
C GLY A 116 -2.90 -3.70 6.57
N TYR A 117 -3.47 -2.75 7.30
CA TYR A 117 -4.45 -1.79 6.82
C TYR A 117 -3.90 -0.84 5.75
N MET A 118 -2.74 -0.25 6.01
CA MET A 118 -2.11 0.67 5.06
C MET A 118 -1.72 -0.04 3.76
N ILE A 119 -1.18 -1.26 3.86
CA ILE A 119 -0.88 -2.11 2.70
C ILE A 119 -2.19 -2.48 1.96
N GLY A 120 -3.25 -2.79 2.69
CA GLY A 120 -4.58 -3.03 2.14
C GLY A 120 -5.14 -1.87 1.33
N LYS A 121 -4.74 -0.63 1.63
CA LYS A 121 -5.06 0.58 0.86
C LYS A 121 -4.09 0.88 -0.30
N GLY A 122 -3.08 0.04 -0.53
CA GLY A 122 -2.09 0.25 -1.58
C GLY A 122 -0.98 1.23 -1.21
N ASN A 123 -0.78 1.53 0.08
CA ASN A 123 0.26 2.46 0.53
C ASN A 123 1.68 1.88 0.30
N THR A 124 2.43 2.52 -0.59
CA THR A 124 3.79 2.11 -0.97
C THR A 124 4.80 2.22 0.17
N VAL A 125 4.69 3.23 1.05
CA VAL A 125 5.56 3.40 2.22
C VAL A 125 5.35 2.25 3.20
N ALA A 126 4.10 1.89 3.48
CA ALA A 126 3.78 0.77 4.36
C ALA A 126 4.29 -0.56 3.81
N LYS A 127 4.26 -0.76 2.49
CA LYS A 127 4.90 -1.92 1.84
C LYS A 127 6.38 -1.98 2.16
N TYR A 128 7.14 -0.91 1.94
CA TYR A 128 8.58 -0.92 2.17
C TYR A 128 8.94 -0.99 3.66
N LEU A 129 8.17 -0.32 4.52
CA LEU A 129 8.31 -0.43 5.97
C LEU A 129 8.11 -1.88 6.44
N PHE A 130 7.04 -2.53 5.96
CA PHE A 130 6.78 -3.95 6.26
C PHE A 130 7.92 -4.83 5.78
N LEU A 131 8.41 -4.66 4.55
CA LEU A 131 9.51 -5.47 4.01
C LEU A 131 10.82 -5.27 4.79
N PHE A 132 11.13 -4.03 5.19
CA PHE A 132 12.29 -3.72 6.00
C PHE A 132 12.23 -4.39 7.37
N LEU A 133 11.10 -4.26 8.06
CA LEU A 133 10.90 -4.88 9.38
C LEU A 133 10.81 -6.40 9.29
N PHE A 134 10.22 -6.94 8.23
CA PHE A 134 10.22 -8.38 7.96
C PHE A 134 11.64 -8.90 7.81
N ALA A 135 12.52 -8.20 7.09
CA ALA A 135 13.93 -8.58 6.96
C ALA A 135 14.66 -8.60 8.31
N ILE A 136 14.37 -7.64 9.19
CA ILE A 136 14.88 -7.65 10.58
C ILE A 136 14.29 -8.85 11.36
N GLY A 137 13.00 -9.13 11.18
CA GLY A 137 12.31 -10.24 11.83
C GLY A 137 12.89 -11.63 11.50
N ILE A 138 13.47 -11.80 10.31
CA ILE A 138 14.19 -13.03 9.93
C ILE A 138 15.35 -13.34 10.89
N LEU A 139 15.98 -12.32 11.48
CA LEU A 139 17.05 -12.51 12.47
C LEU A 139 16.54 -13.21 13.75
N GLY A 140 15.23 -13.27 13.97
CA GLY A 140 14.59 -13.96 15.08
C GLY A 140 14.46 -15.48 14.90
N ILE A 141 14.80 -16.06 13.74
CA ILE A 141 14.68 -17.50 13.48
C ILE A 141 15.41 -18.37 14.54
N PRO A 142 16.63 -18.04 15.03
CA PRO A 142 17.28 -18.82 16.07
C PRO A 142 16.44 -18.93 17.36
N ILE A 143 15.68 -17.89 17.71
CA ILE A 143 14.78 -17.90 18.87
C ILE A 143 13.64 -18.89 18.66
N ILE A 144 13.07 -18.91 17.44
CA ILE A 144 12.02 -19.88 17.07
C ILE A 144 12.54 -21.32 17.17
N ILE A 145 13.78 -21.57 16.74
CA ILE A 145 14.44 -22.89 16.85
C ILE A 145 14.65 -23.27 18.31
N ALA A 146 15.06 -22.34 19.17
CA ALA A 146 15.21 -22.60 20.60
C ALA A 146 13.88 -23.01 21.25
N HIS A 147 12.76 -22.38 20.84
CA HIS A 147 11.43 -22.71 21.36
C HIS A 147 10.93 -24.10 20.92
N LEU A 148 11.46 -24.70 19.84
CA LEU A 148 11.04 -26.03 19.39
C LEU A 148 11.22 -27.10 20.48
N SER A 149 12.21 -26.92 21.37
CA SER A 149 12.50 -27.85 22.47
C SER A 149 11.86 -27.45 23.79
N THR A 150 11.59 -26.15 24.03
CA THR A 150 11.11 -25.64 25.32
C THR A 150 9.61 -25.37 25.35
N ASP A 151 9.04 -24.86 24.25
CA ASP A 151 7.61 -24.62 24.07
C ASP A 151 7.21 -24.89 22.61
N PRO A 152 6.96 -26.17 22.27
CA PRO A 152 6.66 -26.58 20.91
C PRO A 152 5.43 -25.89 20.32
N ILE A 153 4.43 -25.56 21.15
CA ILE A 153 3.19 -24.93 20.71
C ILE A 153 3.46 -23.47 20.30
N LEU A 154 4.18 -22.72 21.13
CA LEU A 154 4.63 -21.38 20.78
C LEU A 154 5.52 -21.39 19.54
N ALA A 155 6.37 -22.40 19.38
CA ALA A 155 7.21 -22.53 18.21
C ALA A 155 6.38 -22.76 16.93
N ILE A 156 5.36 -23.62 16.96
CA ILE A 156 4.42 -23.84 15.85
C ILE A 156 3.69 -22.54 15.48
N ILE A 157 3.19 -21.80 16.48
CA ILE A 157 2.52 -20.51 16.27
C ILE A 157 3.44 -19.53 15.54
N ASN A 158 4.69 -19.39 16.02
CA ASN A 158 5.67 -18.51 15.40
C ASN A 158 6.05 -18.93 13.98
N VAL A 159 6.16 -20.24 13.71
CA VAL A 159 6.42 -20.77 12.36
C VAL A 159 5.26 -20.46 11.42
N LEU A 160 4.02 -20.69 11.84
CA LEU A 160 2.84 -20.36 11.04
C LEU A 160 2.76 -18.85 10.75
N GLN A 161 3.03 -18.01 11.74
CA GLN A 161 3.10 -16.57 11.57
C GLN A 161 4.17 -16.16 10.55
N LEU A 162 5.38 -16.75 10.64
CA LEU A 162 6.47 -16.50 9.71
C LEU A 162 6.12 -16.91 8.27
N ILE A 163 5.48 -18.07 8.08
CA ILE A 163 5.05 -18.56 6.76
C ILE A 163 4.07 -17.56 6.13
N LEU A 164 3.08 -17.09 6.88
CA LEU A 164 2.08 -16.14 6.38
C LEU A 164 2.70 -14.79 6.02
N GLN A 165 3.56 -14.25 6.88
CA GLN A 165 4.24 -12.99 6.62
C GLN A 165 5.19 -13.09 5.42
N THR A 166 5.88 -14.22 5.27
CA THR A 166 6.72 -14.51 4.10
C THR A 166 5.89 -14.53 2.82
N TRP A 167 4.74 -15.21 2.82
CA TRP A 167 3.86 -15.26 1.66
C TRP A 167 3.28 -13.87 1.32
N GLY A 168 2.95 -13.08 2.35
CA GLY A 168 2.57 -11.67 2.20
C GLY A 168 3.69 -10.84 1.54
N ALA A 169 4.93 -10.98 1.99
CA ALA A 169 6.09 -10.31 1.41
C ALA A 169 6.31 -10.70 -0.06
N VAL A 170 6.25 -12.00 -0.39
CA VAL A 170 6.36 -12.50 -1.76
C VAL A 170 5.28 -11.89 -2.66
N LEU A 171 4.04 -11.80 -2.18
CA LEU A 171 2.95 -11.19 -2.94
C LEU A 171 3.16 -9.69 -3.19
N LEU A 172 3.83 -8.97 -2.30
CA LEU A 172 4.16 -7.55 -2.46
C LEU A 172 5.34 -7.31 -3.41
N LEU A 173 6.22 -8.28 -3.58
CA LEU A 173 7.36 -8.23 -4.50
C LEU A 173 7.05 -8.80 -5.89
N LYS A 174 6.00 -9.61 -6.02
CA LYS A 174 5.63 -10.28 -7.27
C LYS A 174 5.18 -9.30 -8.34
N ILE A 175 6.02 -9.10 -9.37
CA ILE A 175 5.72 -8.28 -10.55
C ILE A 175 4.35 -8.68 -11.14
N PRO A 176 3.45 -7.70 -11.39
CA PRO A 176 2.18 -7.95 -12.06
C PRO A 176 2.41 -8.68 -13.38
N LYS A 177 1.76 -9.82 -13.59
CA LYS A 177 1.67 -10.37 -14.95
C LYS A 177 0.88 -9.35 -15.76
N ASN A 178 1.48 -8.84 -16.83
CA ASN A 178 0.83 -7.91 -17.74
C ASN A 178 -0.52 -8.52 -18.12
N LYS A 179 -1.62 -7.93 -17.63
CA LYS A 179 -2.94 -8.28 -18.16
C LYS A 179 -2.90 -7.76 -19.59
N LYS A 180 -2.78 -8.67 -20.56
CA LYS A 180 -3.05 -8.32 -21.96
C LYS A 180 -4.42 -7.66 -21.97
N ILE A 181 -4.42 -6.38 -22.32
CA ILE A 181 -5.61 -5.57 -22.57
C ILE A 181 -6.33 -6.18 -23.76
#